data_AF-A0A1Q9NA89-F1
#
_entry.id   AF-A0A1Q9NA89-F1
#
_cell.length_a   1.000
_cell.length_b   1.000
_cell.length_c   1.000
_cell.angle_alpha   90.00
_cell.angle_beta   90.00
_cell.angle_gamma   90.00
#
_symmetry.space_group_name_H-M   'P 1'
#
loop_
_entity.id
_entity.type
_entity.pdbx_description
1 polymer ?
#
loop_
_entity_poly.entity_id
_entity_poly.type
_entity_poly.pdbx_seq_one_letter_code
_entity_poly.pdbx_strand_id
1 'polypeptide(L)'
;MGKSKRIVKKRGGGWPAVRYSLKLGRKAGPFNLLKAIRKSNVCKTCAFGMKGAKNELGEGLQICKKGMQAITQDLMPGIPIEFWKSHSIDHLKTYSGRELEGLGRLIHPLYRNSEDSHFNTISWDEAFDKIFDQFRKVPSDRTFFYTSGRSSNEAAFLVQLYARQFGTNNVNNCSFYCHQATGVALGETFGSATATLTLEDVEKSDLVVLIGANPSSNHPRFMTHLMNLRKRKGHVLVINPFKELGLEKFSIPSKIKSLFFGSEISSDYFQVHCGGDMSFLKAVTARIWNDGNGNEEFLRRYCNNFEEWKEDIEATDIEKLIEQAGLSKDELEIFCNYLVTAENIIFTWAMGLTHQVHGVRTIRILSNLSLMLGMVGKPGSGLLIFQYL
;
A
#
# COMPACT_ATOMS: atom_id res chain seq x y z
N MET A 1 -23.63 35.19 -1.16
CA MET A 1 -24.62 34.09 -1.29
C MET A 1 -24.02 32.98 -2.11
N GLY A 2 -24.11 31.73 -1.63
CA GLY A 2 -23.57 30.55 -2.31
C GLY A 2 -22.84 29.60 -1.38
N LYS A 3 -23.50 29.12 -0.30
CA LYS A 3 -23.00 27.95 0.45
C LYS A 3 -23.01 26.77 -0.51
N SER A 4 -21.85 26.41 -1.06
CA SER A 4 -21.64 25.17 -1.81
C SER A 4 -22.15 24.02 -0.93
N LYS A 5 -23.32 23.46 -1.27
CA LYS A 5 -23.82 22.22 -0.67
C LYS A 5 -22.73 21.17 -0.90
N ARG A 6 -21.87 20.92 0.09
CA ARG A 6 -20.98 19.76 0.09
C ARG A 6 -21.90 18.55 0.02
N ILE A 7 -22.01 17.95 -1.16
CA ILE A 7 -22.67 16.67 -1.34
C ILE A 7 -21.89 15.70 -0.47
N VAL A 8 -22.45 15.35 0.70
CA VAL A 8 -21.91 14.32 1.57
C VAL A 8 -21.93 13.03 0.77
N LYS A 9 -20.74 12.58 0.34
CA LYS A 9 -20.61 11.31 -0.38
C LYS A 9 -21.01 10.21 0.58
N LYS A 10 -22.04 9.43 0.22
CA LYS A 10 -22.53 8.33 1.07
C LYS A 10 -21.73 7.02 0.90
N ARG A 11 -20.82 6.94 -0.10
CA ARG A 11 -20.05 5.73 -0.47
C ARG A 11 -18.75 6.08 -1.20
N GLY A 12 -17.73 5.22 -1.11
CA GLY A 12 -16.55 5.24 -1.98
C GLY A 12 -16.80 4.62 -3.36
N GLY A 13 -16.07 5.05 -4.40
CA GLY A 13 -16.15 4.45 -5.74
C GLY A 13 -17.34 4.91 -6.61
N GLY A 14 -17.96 3.97 -7.34
CA GLY A 14 -19.20 4.16 -8.11
C GLY A 14 -19.14 5.09 -9.34
N TRP A 15 -20.29 5.68 -9.70
CA TRP A 15 -20.46 6.56 -10.89
C TRP A 15 -19.47 7.73 -10.99
N PRO A 16 -19.08 8.42 -9.90
CA PRO A 16 -18.04 9.45 -9.98
C PRO A 16 -16.71 8.89 -10.50
N ALA A 17 -16.33 7.68 -10.10
CA ALA A 17 -15.12 7.03 -10.61
C ALA A 17 -15.25 6.68 -12.10
N VAL A 18 -16.41 6.17 -12.52
CA VAL A 18 -16.70 5.86 -13.94
C VAL A 18 -16.64 7.12 -14.81
N ARG A 19 -17.35 8.18 -14.42
CA ARG A 19 -17.35 9.46 -15.16
C ARG A 19 -15.95 10.04 -15.30
N TYR A 20 -15.16 9.96 -14.24
CA TYR A 20 -13.79 10.42 -14.26
C TYR A 20 -12.90 9.57 -15.18
N SER A 21 -12.99 8.24 -15.11
CA SER A 21 -12.28 7.32 -16.01
C SER A 21 -12.65 7.52 -17.48
N LEU A 22 -13.93 7.77 -17.78
CA LEU A 22 -14.39 8.11 -19.13
C LEU A 22 -13.84 9.45 -19.61
N LYS A 23 -13.80 10.47 -18.74
CA LYS A 23 -13.18 11.77 -19.06
C LYS A 23 -11.70 11.62 -19.40
N LEU A 24 -10.96 10.82 -18.62
CA LEU A 24 -9.57 10.50 -18.90
C LEU A 24 -9.41 9.76 -20.22
N GLY A 25 -10.25 8.76 -20.47
CA GLY A 25 -10.19 7.99 -21.71
C GLY A 25 -10.49 8.79 -22.96
N ARG A 26 -11.38 9.79 -22.88
CA ARG A 26 -11.59 10.76 -23.95
C ARG A 26 -10.35 11.63 -24.19
N LYS A 27 -9.69 12.08 -23.12
CA LYS A 27 -8.47 12.92 -23.23
C LYS A 27 -7.28 12.15 -23.82
N ALA A 28 -7.09 10.88 -23.45
CA ALA A 28 -5.98 10.05 -23.92
C ALA A 28 -6.20 9.38 -25.29
N GLY A 29 -7.41 9.49 -25.84
CA GLY A 29 -7.81 8.73 -27.03
C GLY A 29 -8.32 7.34 -26.67
N PRO A 30 -9.61 7.01 -26.93
CA PRO A 30 -10.23 5.78 -26.44
C PRO A 30 -9.59 4.50 -27.00
N PHE A 31 -9.14 4.52 -28.25
CA PHE A 31 -8.46 3.38 -28.88
C PHE A 31 -7.09 3.09 -28.26
N ASN A 32 -6.27 4.14 -28.06
CA ASN A 32 -4.95 4.02 -27.44
C ASN A 32 -5.06 3.51 -26.01
N LEU A 33 -6.00 4.04 -25.26
CA LEU A 33 -6.29 3.60 -23.91
C LEU A 33 -6.74 2.14 -23.86
N LEU A 34 -7.67 1.73 -24.73
CA LEU A 34 -8.13 0.33 -24.78
C LEU A 34 -7.00 -0.63 -25.12
N LYS A 35 -6.12 -0.24 -26.06
CA LYS A 35 -4.91 -1.01 -26.41
C LYS A 35 -3.97 -1.13 -25.21
N ALA A 36 -3.74 -0.04 -24.48
CA ALA A 36 -2.86 -0.02 -23.31
C ALA A 36 -3.38 -0.87 -22.15
N ILE A 37 -4.66 -0.73 -21.78
CA ILE A 37 -5.27 -1.46 -20.65
C ILE A 37 -5.25 -2.99 -20.86
N ARG A 38 -5.32 -3.45 -22.11
CA ARG A 38 -5.30 -4.88 -22.44
C ARG A 38 -3.92 -5.53 -22.29
N LYS A 39 -2.85 -4.74 -22.21
CA LYS A 39 -1.48 -5.26 -22.07
C LYS A 39 -1.18 -5.58 -20.60
N SER A 40 -0.51 -6.70 -20.36
CA SER A 40 -0.06 -7.10 -19.03
C SER A 40 0.95 -6.08 -18.46
N ASN A 41 0.96 -5.95 -17.14
CA ASN A 41 1.90 -5.10 -16.39
C ASN A 41 1.86 -3.59 -16.72
N VAL A 42 0.79 -3.11 -17.37
CA VAL A 42 0.70 -1.71 -17.77
C VAL A 42 0.28 -0.77 -16.63
N CYS A 43 -0.54 -1.19 -15.66
CA CYS A 43 -0.80 -0.31 -14.54
C CYS A 43 0.27 -0.43 -13.47
N LYS A 44 0.94 0.69 -13.33
CA LYS A 44 1.85 1.03 -12.27
C LYS A 44 0.99 1.80 -11.26
N THR A 45 0.17 1.21 -10.38
CA THR A 45 -0.45 2.04 -9.30
C THR A 45 -0.75 1.29 -8.01
N CYS A 46 -0.66 -0.03 -8.02
CA CYS A 46 -1.19 -0.88 -6.98
C CYS A 46 -0.15 -1.94 -6.62
N ALA A 47 -0.21 -2.46 -5.39
CA ALA A 47 0.62 -3.57 -4.91
C ALA A 47 0.33 -4.91 -5.61
N PHE A 48 -0.72 -4.96 -6.43
CA PHE A 48 -1.20 -6.18 -7.08
C PHE A 48 -0.97 -6.10 -8.61
N GLY A 49 -0.37 -7.14 -9.16
CA GLY A 49 0.00 -7.23 -10.58
C GLY A 49 -1.20 -7.31 -11.53
N MET A 50 -1.03 -6.82 -12.76
CA MET A 50 -2.10 -6.84 -13.77
C MET A 50 -1.81 -7.82 -14.90
N LYS A 51 -2.73 -8.77 -15.11
CA LYS A 51 -2.86 -9.52 -16.38
C LYS A 51 -3.79 -8.77 -17.33
N GLY A 52 -3.39 -7.57 -17.73
CA GLY A 52 -4.21 -6.66 -18.53
C GLY A 52 -5.44 -6.17 -17.74
N ALA A 53 -6.62 -6.18 -18.37
CA ALA A 53 -7.85 -5.68 -17.77
C ALA A 53 -8.49 -6.64 -16.74
N LYS A 54 -7.79 -7.71 -16.36
CA LYS A 54 -8.25 -8.77 -15.45
C LYS A 54 -7.61 -8.63 -14.07
N ASN A 55 -8.12 -9.38 -13.09
CA ASN A 55 -7.42 -9.57 -11.81
C ASN A 55 -6.23 -10.54 -11.95
N GLU A 56 -5.54 -10.77 -10.86
CA GLU A 56 -4.35 -11.61 -10.72
C GLU A 56 -4.67 -13.09 -11.05
N LEU A 57 -5.91 -13.50 -10.74
CA LEU A 57 -6.51 -14.81 -11.06
C LEU A 57 -6.97 -14.95 -12.52
N GLY A 58 -6.92 -13.87 -13.32
CA GLY A 58 -7.35 -13.89 -14.73
C GLY A 58 -8.86 -13.73 -14.95
N GLU A 59 -9.60 -13.35 -13.92
CA GLU A 59 -11.05 -13.22 -13.88
C GLU A 59 -11.54 -11.77 -14.02
N GLY A 60 -12.65 -11.62 -14.73
CA GLY A 60 -13.45 -10.40 -14.79
C GLY A 60 -12.77 -9.16 -15.39
N LEU A 61 -13.53 -8.07 -15.49
CA LEU A 61 -12.99 -6.75 -15.81
C LEU A 61 -12.66 -6.03 -14.51
N GLN A 62 -11.37 -5.91 -14.20
CA GLN A 62 -10.87 -5.10 -13.10
C GLN A 62 -10.01 -3.97 -13.64
N ILE A 63 -10.54 -2.75 -13.54
CA ILE A 63 -9.85 -1.51 -13.87
C ILE A 63 -10.19 -0.52 -12.76
N CYS A 64 -9.17 0.00 -12.08
CA CYS A 64 -9.36 1.02 -11.05
C CYS A 64 -9.08 2.42 -11.61
N LYS A 65 -9.69 3.43 -10.99
CA LYS A 65 -9.50 4.84 -11.35
C LYS A 65 -8.02 5.26 -11.35
N LYS A 66 -7.25 4.82 -10.35
CA LYS A 66 -5.81 5.13 -10.24
C LYS A 66 -5.02 4.55 -11.41
N GLY A 67 -5.25 3.28 -11.74
CA GLY A 67 -4.64 2.64 -12.91
C GLY A 67 -4.92 3.39 -14.20
N MET A 68 -6.16 3.86 -14.39
CA MET A 68 -6.52 4.70 -15.53
C MET A 68 -5.75 6.01 -15.57
N GLN A 69 -5.61 6.70 -14.43
CA GLN A 69 -4.83 7.95 -14.35
C GLN A 69 -3.39 7.75 -14.83
N ALA A 70 -2.69 6.76 -14.27
CA ALA A 70 -1.31 6.47 -14.64
C ALA A 70 -1.15 6.11 -16.13
N ILE A 71 -2.03 5.25 -16.65
CA ILE A 71 -2.00 4.87 -18.07
C ILE A 71 -2.25 6.09 -18.96
N THR A 72 -3.21 6.94 -18.60
CA THR A 72 -3.48 8.14 -19.41
C THR A 72 -2.35 9.16 -19.36
N GLN A 73 -1.60 9.24 -18.26
CA GLN A 73 -0.38 10.06 -18.16
C GLN A 73 0.73 9.51 -19.07
N ASP A 74 0.94 8.20 -19.11
CA ASP A 74 1.89 7.56 -20.03
C ASP A 74 1.55 7.77 -21.51
N LEU A 75 0.27 8.00 -21.83
CA LEU A 75 -0.24 8.26 -23.18
C LEU A 75 -0.24 9.75 -23.56
N MET A 76 0.11 10.66 -22.66
CA MET A 76 0.15 12.09 -22.98
C MET A 76 1.20 12.39 -24.06
N PRO A 77 0.97 13.41 -24.91
CA PRO A 77 1.98 13.87 -25.85
C PRO A 77 3.22 14.39 -25.11
N GLY A 78 4.35 14.43 -25.82
CA GLY A 78 5.56 15.09 -25.32
C GLY A 78 5.38 16.60 -25.23
N ILE A 79 6.06 17.23 -24.27
CA ILE A 79 6.12 18.68 -24.15
C ILE A 79 6.96 19.24 -25.32
N PRO A 80 6.44 20.16 -26.14
CA PRO A 80 7.19 20.75 -27.26
C PRO A 80 8.45 21.48 -26.80
N ILE A 81 9.48 21.56 -27.65
CA ILE A 81 10.77 22.21 -27.31
C ILE A 81 10.57 23.71 -27.03
N GLU A 82 9.67 24.35 -27.76
CA GLU A 82 9.32 25.77 -27.68
C GLU A 82 8.72 26.14 -26.32
N PHE A 83 8.14 25.17 -25.62
CA PHE A 83 7.62 25.37 -24.27
C PHE A 83 8.75 25.77 -23.31
N TRP A 84 9.89 25.08 -23.36
CA TRP A 84 11.02 25.32 -22.47
C TRP A 84 11.70 26.67 -22.71
N LYS A 85 11.61 27.19 -23.94
CA LYS A 85 12.11 28.52 -24.31
C LYS A 85 11.21 29.65 -23.82
N SER A 86 9.90 29.40 -23.70
CA SER A 86 8.90 30.41 -23.36
C SER A 86 8.51 30.44 -21.89
N HIS A 87 8.84 29.39 -21.12
CA HIS A 87 8.49 29.27 -19.72
C HIS A 87 9.74 29.23 -18.84
N SER A 88 9.94 30.31 -18.09
CA SER A 88 11.01 30.39 -17.11
C SER A 88 10.77 29.43 -15.96
N ILE A 89 11.84 29.07 -15.26
CA ILE A 89 11.76 28.19 -14.09
C ILE A 89 10.92 28.83 -12.98
N ASP A 90 11.04 30.15 -12.78
CA ASP A 90 10.23 30.85 -11.79
C ASP A 90 8.74 30.84 -12.16
N HIS A 91 8.41 30.91 -13.44
CA HIS A 91 7.04 30.70 -13.90
C HIS A 91 6.57 29.27 -13.61
N LEU A 92 7.40 28.26 -13.91
CA LEU A 92 7.07 26.85 -13.63
C LEU A 92 6.85 26.58 -12.13
N LYS A 93 7.56 27.27 -11.23
CA LYS A 93 7.35 27.17 -9.77
C LYS A 93 5.96 27.65 -9.32
N THR A 94 5.28 28.47 -10.12
CA THR A 94 3.91 28.92 -9.82
C THR A 94 2.86 27.85 -10.11
N TYR A 95 3.21 26.83 -10.92
CA TYR A 95 2.28 25.77 -11.28
C TYR A 95 2.11 24.79 -10.11
N SER A 96 0.88 24.39 -9.86
CA SER A 96 0.60 23.25 -9.01
C SER A 96 1.14 21.95 -9.63
N GLY A 97 1.38 20.93 -8.80
CA GLY A 97 1.81 19.61 -9.31
C GLY A 97 0.86 19.03 -10.36
N ARG A 98 -0.45 19.31 -10.26
CA ARG A 98 -1.43 18.89 -11.28
C ARG A 98 -1.22 19.62 -12.61
N GLU A 99 -0.90 20.90 -12.58
CA GLU A 99 -0.65 21.68 -13.79
C GLU A 99 0.64 21.21 -14.45
N LEU A 100 1.70 20.97 -13.68
CA LEU A 100 2.97 20.39 -14.16
C LEU A 100 2.76 19.01 -14.80
N GLU A 101 2.04 18.09 -14.13
CA GLU A 101 1.66 16.79 -14.72
C GLU A 101 0.82 16.96 -15.99
N GLY A 102 0.06 18.04 -16.09
CA GLY A 102 -0.82 18.35 -17.22
C GLY A 102 -0.09 18.81 -18.48
N LEU A 103 1.19 19.19 -18.38
CA LEU A 103 1.98 19.71 -19.50
C LEU A 103 2.28 18.66 -20.56
N GLY A 104 2.51 17.41 -20.16
CA GLY A 104 2.88 16.32 -21.06
C GLY A 104 4.08 15.53 -20.57
N ARG A 105 4.58 14.66 -21.44
CA ARG A 105 5.76 13.83 -21.16
C ARG A 105 7.05 14.59 -21.45
N LEU A 106 8.05 14.38 -20.60
CA LEU A 106 9.43 14.73 -20.93
C LEU A 106 9.94 13.75 -21.98
N ILE A 107 10.24 14.25 -23.18
CA ILE A 107 10.71 13.44 -24.32
C ILE A 107 12.13 13.83 -24.79
N HIS A 108 12.69 14.89 -24.22
CA HIS A 108 14.07 15.33 -24.42
C HIS A 108 14.74 15.48 -23.04
N PRO A 109 16.04 15.16 -22.91
CA PRO A 109 16.82 15.57 -21.76
C PRO A 109 16.78 17.10 -21.58
N LEU A 110 16.59 17.54 -20.33
CA LEU A 110 16.61 18.95 -19.96
C LEU A 110 17.83 19.23 -19.10
N TYR A 111 18.49 20.34 -19.39
CA TYR A 111 19.67 20.81 -18.68
C TYR A 111 19.47 22.23 -18.18
N ARG A 112 20.12 22.53 -17.06
CA ARG A 112 20.09 23.84 -16.44
C ARG A 112 21.40 24.09 -15.69
N ASN A 113 22.06 25.19 -16.00
CA ASN A 113 23.15 25.76 -15.19
C ASN A 113 22.62 26.54 -13.98
N SER A 114 23.49 26.93 -13.05
CA SER A 114 23.10 27.76 -11.90
C SER A 114 22.46 29.08 -12.31
N GLU A 115 22.99 29.71 -13.36
CA GLU A 115 22.58 31.03 -13.85
C GLU A 115 21.40 31.00 -14.83
N ASP A 116 20.99 29.81 -15.29
CA ASP A 116 19.94 29.70 -16.31
C ASP A 116 18.56 29.99 -15.70
N SER A 117 17.82 30.89 -16.35
CA SER A 117 16.42 31.21 -16.02
C SER A 117 15.41 30.25 -16.67
N HIS A 118 15.85 29.44 -17.63
CA HIS A 118 15.04 28.49 -18.41
C HIS A 118 15.71 27.11 -18.45
N PHE A 119 14.92 26.06 -18.73
CA PHE A 119 15.48 24.76 -19.06
C PHE A 119 15.90 24.72 -20.52
N ASN A 120 17.07 24.15 -20.80
CA ASN A 120 17.58 23.94 -22.14
C ASN A 120 17.40 22.47 -22.54
N THR A 121 16.82 22.22 -23.72
CA THR A 121 16.77 20.87 -24.28
C THR A 121 18.14 20.51 -24.86
N ILE A 122 18.69 19.37 -24.45
CA ILE A 122 19.99 18.87 -24.94
C ILE A 122 19.83 17.48 -25.58
N SER A 123 20.83 17.04 -26.33
CA SER A 123 20.85 15.68 -26.88
C SER A 123 21.10 14.64 -25.78
N TRP A 124 20.83 13.37 -26.07
CA TRP A 124 21.18 12.28 -25.16
C TRP A 124 22.69 12.13 -24.99
N ASP A 125 23.47 12.29 -26.07
CA ASP A 125 24.93 12.22 -26.01
C ASP A 125 25.49 13.32 -25.09
N GLU A 126 25.01 14.56 -25.25
CA GLU A 126 25.41 15.66 -24.38
C GLU A 126 24.99 15.42 -22.92
N ALA A 127 23.81 14.84 -22.69
CA ALA A 127 23.35 14.50 -21.35
C ALA A 127 24.26 13.43 -20.70
N PHE A 128 24.62 12.39 -21.45
CA PHE A 128 25.51 11.33 -20.97
C PHE A 128 26.92 11.85 -20.70
N ASP A 129 27.50 12.65 -21.59
CA ASP A 129 28.82 13.25 -21.41
C ASP A 129 28.87 14.08 -20.12
N LYS A 130 27.87 14.95 -19.89
CA LYS A 130 27.76 15.74 -18.66
C LYS A 130 27.63 14.85 -17.42
N ILE A 131 26.82 13.81 -17.48
CA ILE A 131 26.64 12.87 -16.36
C ILE A 131 27.96 12.14 -16.05
N PHE A 132 28.65 11.61 -17.05
CA PHE A 132 29.92 10.91 -16.88
C PHE A 132 31.03 11.82 -16.37
N ASP A 133 31.09 13.06 -16.83
CA ASP A 133 32.04 14.05 -16.33
C ASP A 133 31.83 14.37 -14.85
N GLN A 134 30.60 14.36 -14.37
CA GLN A 134 30.31 14.50 -12.93
C GLN A 134 30.70 13.23 -12.17
N PHE A 135 30.33 12.05 -12.66
CA PHE A 135 30.71 10.78 -12.02
C PHE A 135 32.22 10.61 -11.87
N ARG A 136 33.04 11.11 -12.81
CA ARG A 136 34.51 11.11 -12.69
C ARG A 136 35.05 12.01 -11.58
N LYS A 137 34.30 13.03 -11.15
CA LYS A 137 34.73 14.06 -10.19
C LYS A 137 34.19 13.84 -8.79
N VAL A 138 32.98 13.30 -8.67
CA VAL A 138 32.32 13.12 -7.38
C VAL A 138 32.85 11.87 -6.66
N PRO A 139 33.18 11.95 -5.36
CA PRO A 139 33.64 10.78 -4.63
C PRO A 139 32.46 9.84 -4.33
N SER A 140 32.74 8.54 -4.33
CA SER A 140 31.71 7.49 -4.25
C SER A 140 30.95 7.49 -2.92
N ASP A 141 31.66 7.77 -1.82
CA ASP A 141 31.12 7.88 -0.45
C ASP A 141 30.15 9.05 -0.28
N ARG A 142 30.21 10.06 -1.15
CA ARG A 142 29.30 11.22 -1.20
C ARG A 142 28.19 11.08 -2.25
N THR A 143 28.08 9.92 -2.89
CA THR A 143 27.08 9.66 -3.93
C THR A 143 25.97 8.76 -3.39
N PHE A 144 24.73 9.02 -3.80
CA PHE A 144 23.55 8.25 -3.42
C PHE A 144 22.70 7.92 -4.65
N PHE A 145 22.28 6.66 -4.75
CA PHE A 145 21.43 6.16 -5.82
C PHE A 145 20.04 5.83 -5.28
N TYR A 146 19.02 6.39 -5.91
CA TYR A 146 17.62 6.13 -5.55
C TYR A 146 16.92 5.43 -6.70
N THR A 147 16.47 4.20 -6.47
CA THR A 147 15.72 3.42 -7.46
C THR A 147 14.21 3.54 -7.21
N SER A 148 13.45 3.52 -8.30
CA SER A 148 12.00 3.58 -8.23
C SER A 148 11.41 2.19 -8.13
N GLY A 149 10.52 1.94 -7.15
CA GLY A 149 9.71 0.71 -7.08
C GLY A 149 8.67 0.57 -8.20
N ARG A 150 8.72 1.47 -9.19
CA ARG A 150 7.92 1.50 -10.41
C ARG A 150 8.71 1.06 -11.64
N SER A 151 10.02 0.97 -11.51
CA SER A 151 10.90 0.39 -12.50
C SER A 151 10.87 -1.14 -12.39
N SER A 152 11.35 -1.83 -13.41
CA SER A 152 11.44 -3.28 -13.39
C SER A 152 12.55 -3.77 -12.46
N ASN A 153 12.50 -5.05 -12.08
CA ASN A 153 13.55 -5.67 -11.27
C ASN A 153 14.91 -5.65 -11.99
N GLU A 154 14.92 -5.76 -13.33
CA GLU A 154 16.14 -5.69 -14.15
C GLU A 154 16.75 -4.29 -14.08
N ALA A 155 15.94 -3.23 -14.19
CA ALA A 155 16.43 -1.86 -14.07
C ALA A 155 16.99 -1.59 -12.65
N ALA A 156 16.31 -2.06 -11.61
CA ALA A 156 16.80 -1.97 -10.24
C ALA A 156 18.13 -2.74 -10.05
N PHE A 157 18.24 -3.93 -10.64
CA PHE A 157 19.46 -4.75 -10.64
C PHE A 157 20.63 -4.04 -11.34
N LEU A 158 20.40 -3.38 -12.47
CA LEU A 158 21.44 -2.63 -13.17
C LEU A 158 21.92 -1.42 -12.38
N VAL A 159 21.01 -0.65 -11.78
CA VAL A 159 21.39 0.53 -10.97
C VAL A 159 22.19 0.12 -9.74
N GLN A 160 21.77 -0.93 -9.02
CA GLN A 160 22.50 -1.38 -7.84
C GLN A 160 23.87 -1.98 -8.17
N LEU A 161 24.03 -2.57 -9.37
CA LEU A 161 25.31 -3.08 -9.85
C LEU A 161 26.23 -1.92 -10.20
N TYR A 162 25.73 -0.93 -10.93
CA TYR A 162 26.49 0.27 -11.28
C TYR A 162 26.94 1.04 -10.04
N ALA A 163 26.06 1.26 -9.06
CA ALA A 163 26.40 1.97 -7.82
C ALA A 163 27.53 1.27 -7.04
N ARG A 164 27.50 -0.06 -6.95
CA ARG A 164 28.56 -0.82 -6.28
C ARG A 164 29.86 -0.83 -7.07
N GLN A 165 29.79 -0.93 -8.40
CA GLN A 165 30.96 -0.77 -9.26
C GLN A 165 31.57 0.64 -9.17
N PHE A 166 30.72 1.65 -8.98
CA PHE A 166 31.13 3.03 -8.72
C PHE A 166 31.79 3.20 -7.33
N GLY A 167 31.71 2.18 -6.46
CA GLY A 167 32.39 2.16 -5.17
C GLY A 167 31.52 2.64 -4.01
N THR A 168 30.19 2.51 -4.10
CA THR A 168 29.28 2.87 -2.99
C THR A 168 28.18 1.84 -2.76
N ASN A 169 27.80 1.68 -1.49
CA ASN A 169 26.62 0.90 -1.07
C ASN A 169 25.41 1.81 -0.78
N ASN A 170 25.52 3.12 -1.04
CA ASN A 170 24.46 4.09 -0.82
C ASN A 170 23.36 3.97 -1.88
N VAL A 171 22.60 2.87 -1.84
CA VAL A 171 21.51 2.56 -2.75
C VAL A 171 20.24 2.33 -1.96
N ASN A 172 19.20 3.12 -2.22
CA ASN A 172 17.89 2.92 -1.61
C ASN A 172 16.77 3.01 -2.66
N ASN A 173 15.55 2.75 -2.22
CA ASN A 173 14.35 2.81 -3.04
C ASN A 173 13.15 3.32 -2.22
N CYS A 174 12.00 3.45 -2.87
CA CYS A 174 10.77 3.89 -2.20
C CYS A 174 10.29 2.92 -1.11
N SER A 175 10.57 1.62 -1.24
CA SER A 175 10.18 0.61 -0.26
C SER A 175 10.85 0.82 1.10
N PHE A 176 12.07 1.34 1.11
CA PHE A 176 12.77 1.70 2.35
C PHE A 176 11.95 2.71 3.16
N TYR A 177 11.42 3.76 2.53
CA TYR A 177 10.58 4.72 3.25
C TYR A 177 9.24 4.13 3.67
N CYS A 178 8.62 3.32 2.80
CA CYS A 178 7.24 2.87 3.03
C CYS A 178 7.12 1.68 3.99
N HIS A 179 8.11 0.76 4.03
CA HIS A 179 7.93 -0.55 4.67
C HIS A 179 9.20 -1.10 5.33
N GLN A 180 10.22 -0.28 5.62
CA GLN A 180 11.41 -0.76 6.33
C GLN A 180 11.07 -1.42 7.67
N ALA A 181 10.09 -0.87 8.40
CA ALA A 181 9.63 -1.44 9.66
C ALA A 181 9.10 -2.89 9.49
N THR A 182 8.36 -3.14 8.41
CA THR A 182 7.91 -4.49 8.04
C THR A 182 9.11 -5.40 7.77
N GLY A 183 10.06 -4.95 6.95
CA GLY A 183 11.19 -5.79 6.56
C GLY A 183 12.06 -6.22 7.74
N VAL A 184 12.30 -5.30 8.69
CA VAL A 184 13.03 -5.60 9.93
C VAL A 184 12.22 -6.53 10.83
N ALA A 185 10.94 -6.24 11.07
CA ALA A 185 10.11 -7.05 11.96
C ALA A 185 9.94 -8.49 11.47
N LEU A 186 9.52 -8.67 10.20
CA LEU A 186 9.29 -9.99 9.64
C LEU A 186 10.60 -10.74 9.35
N GLY A 187 11.67 -10.03 8.98
CA GLY A 187 13.00 -10.62 8.83
C GLY A 187 13.50 -11.26 10.13
N GLU A 188 13.27 -10.61 11.27
CA GLU A 188 13.63 -11.17 12.57
C GLU A 188 12.67 -12.26 13.07
N THR A 189 11.36 -12.16 12.77
CA THR A 189 10.36 -13.14 13.24
C THR A 189 10.28 -14.40 12.37
N PHE A 190 10.35 -14.27 11.05
CA PHE A 190 10.13 -15.36 10.09
C PHE A 190 11.35 -15.66 9.21
N GLY A 191 12.41 -14.86 9.28
CA GLY A 191 13.56 -14.98 8.38
C GLY A 191 13.31 -14.41 6.97
N SER A 192 12.13 -13.83 6.72
CA SER A 192 11.79 -13.18 5.44
C SER A 192 11.05 -11.86 5.66
N ALA A 193 11.36 -10.87 4.83
CA ALA A 193 10.71 -9.57 4.82
C ALA A 193 9.38 -9.53 4.02
N THR A 194 8.92 -10.67 3.49
CA THR A 194 7.77 -10.77 2.57
C THR A 194 6.50 -11.24 3.24
N ALA A 195 5.37 -11.17 2.52
CA ALA A 195 4.10 -11.75 2.96
C ALA A 195 4.25 -13.27 3.17
N THR A 196 3.43 -13.84 4.06
CA THR A 196 3.44 -15.28 4.37
C THR A 196 2.41 -16.07 3.57
N LEU A 197 1.65 -15.40 2.69
CA LEU A 197 0.54 -15.95 1.92
C LEU A 197 0.44 -15.30 0.54
N THR A 198 -0.37 -15.87 -0.35
CA THR A 198 -0.68 -15.29 -1.66
C THR A 198 -2.09 -14.70 -1.71
N LEU A 199 -2.41 -13.91 -2.73
CA LEU A 199 -3.74 -13.29 -2.84
C LEU A 199 -4.88 -14.32 -2.88
N GLU A 200 -4.64 -15.49 -3.46
CA GLU A 200 -5.56 -16.61 -3.53
C GLU A 200 -6.07 -17.04 -2.14
N ASP A 201 -5.24 -16.90 -1.10
CA ASP A 201 -5.63 -17.27 0.27
C ASP A 201 -6.71 -16.34 0.84
N VAL A 202 -6.85 -15.11 0.34
CA VAL A 202 -7.94 -14.23 0.76
C VAL A 202 -9.32 -14.83 0.43
N GLU A 203 -9.41 -15.62 -0.65
CA GLU A 203 -10.66 -16.30 -1.02
C GLU A 203 -10.97 -17.52 -0.13
N LYS A 204 -10.01 -17.99 0.67
CA LYS A 204 -10.17 -19.08 1.65
C LYS A 204 -10.35 -18.57 3.08
N SER A 205 -9.95 -17.33 3.37
CA SER A 205 -10.14 -16.72 4.68
C SER A 205 -11.62 -16.61 5.07
N ASP A 206 -11.86 -16.59 6.37
CA ASP A 206 -13.15 -16.22 7.00
C ASP A 206 -13.05 -14.94 7.83
N LEU A 207 -11.84 -14.45 8.11
CA LEU A 207 -11.60 -13.18 8.77
C LEU A 207 -10.41 -12.43 8.14
N VAL A 208 -10.63 -11.15 7.80
CA VAL A 208 -9.56 -10.22 7.41
C VAL A 208 -9.50 -9.06 8.41
N VAL A 209 -8.34 -8.82 9.00
CA VAL A 209 -8.06 -7.68 9.88
C VAL A 209 -7.25 -6.63 9.12
N LEU A 210 -7.89 -5.51 8.77
CA LEU A 210 -7.26 -4.36 8.13
C LEU A 210 -6.68 -3.41 9.20
N ILE A 211 -5.36 -3.24 9.26
CA ILE A 211 -4.70 -2.43 10.30
C ILE A 211 -3.92 -1.31 9.62
N GLY A 212 -4.19 -0.05 9.98
CA GLY A 212 -3.47 1.10 9.43
C GLY A 212 -3.48 1.18 7.90
N ALA A 213 -4.56 0.69 7.26
CA ALA A 213 -4.67 0.58 5.81
C ALA A 213 -6.01 1.13 5.28
N ASN A 214 -5.96 1.74 4.10
CA ASN A 214 -7.16 2.18 3.37
C ASN A 214 -7.15 1.63 1.92
N PRO A 215 -7.44 0.33 1.74
CA PRO A 215 -7.51 -0.28 0.41
C PRO A 215 -8.54 0.40 -0.50
N SER A 216 -9.61 1.01 0.03
CA SER A 216 -10.62 1.68 -0.81
C SER A 216 -10.05 2.81 -1.67
N SER A 217 -9.02 3.49 -1.16
CA SER A 217 -8.30 4.55 -1.87
C SER A 217 -7.00 4.04 -2.51
N ASN A 218 -6.24 3.23 -1.79
CA ASN A 218 -4.86 2.89 -2.16
C ASN A 218 -4.76 1.58 -2.94
N HIS A 219 -5.64 0.62 -2.67
CA HIS A 219 -5.69 -0.68 -3.33
C HIS A 219 -7.11 -1.04 -3.75
N PRO A 220 -7.81 -0.24 -4.59
CA PRO A 220 -9.27 -0.36 -4.76
C PRO A 220 -9.73 -1.71 -5.32
N ARG A 221 -8.82 -2.49 -5.93
CA ARG A 221 -9.07 -3.85 -6.38
C ARG A 221 -9.29 -4.82 -5.23
N PHE A 222 -8.54 -4.64 -4.14
CA PHE A 222 -8.63 -5.45 -2.93
C PHE A 222 -10.02 -5.41 -2.29
N MET A 223 -10.76 -4.32 -2.50
CA MET A 223 -12.17 -4.21 -2.08
C MET A 223 -13.06 -5.31 -2.67
N THR A 224 -12.71 -5.83 -3.86
CA THR A 224 -13.44 -6.95 -4.47
C THR A 224 -13.32 -8.22 -3.63
N HIS A 225 -12.13 -8.50 -3.10
CA HIS A 225 -11.86 -9.66 -2.25
C HIS A 225 -12.56 -9.51 -0.89
N LEU A 226 -12.49 -8.32 -0.27
CA LEU A 226 -13.23 -8.04 0.96
C LEU A 226 -14.75 -8.21 0.79
N MET A 227 -15.29 -7.79 -0.36
CA MET A 227 -16.70 -8.00 -0.66
C MET A 227 -17.06 -9.46 -0.90
N ASN A 228 -16.17 -10.23 -1.54
CA ASN A 228 -16.39 -11.66 -1.73
C ASN A 228 -16.37 -12.39 -0.38
N LEU A 229 -15.46 -12.03 0.52
CA LEU A 229 -15.40 -12.51 1.89
C LEU A 229 -16.73 -12.26 2.64
N ARG A 230 -17.22 -11.01 2.65
CA ARG A 230 -18.52 -10.68 3.26
C ARG A 230 -19.69 -11.45 2.63
N LYS A 231 -19.67 -11.66 1.31
CA LYS A 231 -20.69 -12.46 0.61
C LYS A 231 -20.68 -13.93 1.05
N ARG A 232 -19.52 -14.48 1.40
CA ARG A 232 -19.34 -15.82 1.98
C ARG A 232 -19.54 -15.85 3.49
N LYS A 233 -20.09 -14.78 4.09
CA LYS A 233 -20.33 -14.60 5.53
C LYS A 233 -19.08 -14.47 6.42
N GLY A 234 -17.89 -14.32 5.83
CA GLY A 234 -16.69 -13.98 6.59
C GLY A 234 -16.70 -12.51 7.07
N HIS A 235 -15.76 -12.15 7.91
CA HIS A 235 -15.71 -10.86 8.62
C HIS A 235 -14.52 -10.00 8.19
N VAL A 236 -14.70 -8.68 8.30
CA VAL A 236 -13.63 -7.70 8.06
C VAL A 236 -13.57 -6.77 9.25
N LEU A 237 -12.48 -6.79 9.99
CA LEU A 237 -12.24 -5.88 11.10
C LEU A 237 -11.30 -4.77 10.65
N VAL A 238 -11.55 -3.55 11.09
CA VAL A 238 -10.70 -2.40 10.74
C VAL A 238 -10.15 -1.77 12.00
N ILE A 239 -8.84 -1.65 12.09
CA ILE A 239 -8.12 -0.90 13.13
C ILE A 239 -7.53 0.34 12.46
N ASN A 240 -8.10 1.50 12.75
CA ASN A 240 -7.64 2.77 12.17
C ASN A 240 -8.17 3.95 12.99
N PRO A 241 -7.35 4.96 13.32
CA PRO A 241 -7.82 6.17 14.01
C PRO A 241 -8.94 6.89 13.25
N PHE A 242 -8.90 6.87 11.91
CA PHE A 242 -9.88 7.57 11.08
C PHE A 242 -10.86 6.63 10.42
N LYS A 243 -12.16 6.86 10.64
CA LYS A 243 -13.23 6.21 9.88
C LYS A 243 -13.25 6.69 8.43
N GLU A 244 -13.06 5.75 7.53
CA GLU A 244 -13.02 5.97 6.09
C GLU A 244 -14.27 5.40 5.42
N LEU A 245 -15.04 6.25 4.74
CA LEU A 245 -16.31 5.88 4.10
C LEU A 245 -16.18 4.66 3.16
N GLY A 246 -15.05 4.53 2.48
CA GLY A 246 -14.80 3.41 1.56
C GLY A 246 -14.51 2.08 2.25
N LEU A 247 -14.21 2.08 3.55
CA LEU A 247 -14.03 0.89 4.39
C LEU A 247 -15.31 0.49 5.14
N GLU A 248 -16.29 1.37 5.22
CA GLU A 248 -17.64 1.04 5.68
C GLU A 248 -18.51 0.57 4.51
N LYS A 249 -18.62 1.39 3.45
CA LYS A 249 -19.45 1.14 2.27
C LYS A 249 -18.75 1.49 0.96
N PHE A 250 -18.56 0.49 0.11
CA PHE A 250 -17.90 0.63 -1.19
C PHE A 250 -18.78 0.21 -2.36
N SER A 251 -18.73 0.96 -3.47
CA SER A 251 -19.43 0.63 -4.71
C SER A 251 -18.46 0.24 -5.81
N ILE A 252 -18.51 -1.03 -6.24
CA ILE A 252 -17.71 -1.56 -7.35
C ILE A 252 -18.44 -1.35 -8.68
N PRO A 253 -17.89 -0.55 -9.63
CA PRO A 253 -18.53 -0.30 -10.91
C PRO A 253 -18.71 -1.55 -11.79
N SER A 254 -17.82 -2.54 -11.68
CA SER A 254 -17.92 -3.79 -12.45
C SER A 254 -18.97 -4.77 -11.92
N LYS A 255 -19.59 -4.52 -10.76
CA LYS A 255 -20.65 -5.35 -10.17
C LYS A 255 -21.95 -4.56 -10.05
N ILE A 256 -22.94 -4.82 -10.91
CA ILE A 256 -24.19 -4.04 -11.03
C ILE A 256 -24.88 -3.81 -9.67
N LYS A 257 -25.09 -4.85 -8.86
CA LYS A 257 -25.72 -4.71 -7.54
C LYS A 257 -24.92 -3.77 -6.60
N SER A 258 -23.59 -3.88 -6.59
CA SER A 258 -22.72 -3.01 -5.76
C SER A 258 -22.68 -1.56 -6.27
N LEU A 259 -22.78 -1.34 -7.59
CA LEU A 259 -22.84 0.00 -8.17
C LEU A 259 -24.08 0.78 -7.71
N PHE A 260 -25.25 0.13 -7.61
CA PHE A 260 -26.49 0.79 -7.20
C PHE A 260 -26.69 0.81 -5.68
N PHE A 261 -26.38 -0.28 -4.98
CA PHE A 261 -26.71 -0.43 -3.55
C PHE A 261 -25.50 -0.32 -2.61
N GLY A 262 -24.28 -0.27 -3.15
CA GLY A 262 -23.06 -0.36 -2.33
C GLY A 262 -22.89 -1.75 -1.76
N SER A 263 -21.80 -1.94 -1.03
CA SER A 263 -21.51 -3.19 -0.33
C SER A 263 -20.90 -2.84 1.01
N GLU A 264 -21.44 -3.43 2.07
CA GLU A 264 -20.87 -3.32 3.41
C GLU A 264 -19.56 -4.07 3.43
N ILE A 265 -18.53 -3.40 3.93
CA ILE A 265 -17.16 -3.91 3.94
C ILE A 265 -16.80 -4.33 5.36
N SER A 266 -16.63 -3.37 6.27
CA SER A 266 -16.31 -3.67 7.68
C SER A 266 -17.48 -4.33 8.41
N SER A 267 -17.17 -5.34 9.20
CA SER A 267 -18.06 -5.88 10.24
C SER A 267 -18.04 -4.97 11.45
N ASP A 268 -16.83 -4.63 11.91
CA ASP A 268 -16.59 -3.74 13.04
C ASP A 268 -15.37 -2.84 12.79
N TYR A 269 -15.31 -1.74 13.53
CA TYR A 269 -14.34 -0.67 13.35
C TYR A 269 -13.80 -0.20 14.70
N PHE A 270 -12.50 -0.37 14.91
CA PHE A 270 -11.79 -0.07 16.14
C PHE A 270 -10.95 1.19 15.93
N GLN A 271 -11.41 2.31 16.48
CA GLN A 271 -10.76 3.62 16.33
C GLN A 271 -9.73 3.87 17.41
N VAL A 272 -8.58 3.21 17.28
CA VAL A 272 -7.44 3.45 18.17
C VAL A 272 -6.97 4.91 18.09
N HIS A 273 -6.39 5.43 19.17
CA HIS A 273 -5.59 6.65 19.11
C HIS A 273 -4.42 6.49 18.12
N CYS A 274 -3.91 7.60 17.58
CA CYS A 274 -2.70 7.57 16.75
C CYS A 274 -1.54 6.96 17.54
N GLY A 275 -1.02 5.81 17.10
CA GLY A 275 0.03 5.05 17.79
C GLY A 275 -0.49 4.06 18.85
N GLY A 276 -1.80 4.02 19.09
CA GLY A 276 -2.46 3.11 20.01
C GLY A 276 -2.57 1.66 19.50
N ASP A 277 -2.28 1.41 18.22
CA ASP A 277 -2.30 0.07 17.61
C ASP A 277 -1.42 -0.93 18.36
N MET A 278 -0.25 -0.49 18.84
CA MET A 278 0.68 -1.35 19.59
C MET A 278 0.07 -1.82 20.91
N SER A 279 -0.49 -0.88 21.68
CA SER A 279 -1.12 -1.18 22.96
C SER A 279 -2.35 -2.08 22.76
N PHE A 280 -3.17 -1.79 21.75
CA PHE A 280 -4.33 -2.60 21.44
C PHE A 280 -3.96 -4.04 21.06
N LEU A 281 -2.98 -4.23 20.15
CA LEU A 281 -2.57 -5.57 19.73
C LEU A 281 -1.93 -6.37 20.88
N LYS A 282 -1.17 -5.73 21.77
CA LYS A 282 -0.59 -6.41 22.94
C LYS A 282 -1.69 -6.78 23.95
N ALA A 283 -2.66 -5.90 24.20
CA ALA A 283 -3.82 -6.18 25.05
C ALA A 283 -4.65 -7.36 24.52
N VAL A 284 -4.92 -7.40 23.20
CA VAL A 284 -5.59 -8.52 22.54
C VAL A 284 -4.82 -9.82 22.71
N THR A 285 -3.50 -9.79 22.49
CA THR A 285 -2.63 -10.98 22.63
C THR A 285 -2.69 -11.53 24.06
N ALA A 286 -2.51 -10.66 25.06
CA ALA A 286 -2.60 -11.04 26.47
C ALA A 286 -3.98 -11.54 26.87
N ARG A 287 -5.04 -10.89 26.38
CA ARG A 287 -6.40 -11.32 26.70
C ARG A 287 -6.70 -12.73 26.17
N ILE A 288 -6.39 -12.98 24.89
CA ILE A 288 -6.61 -14.30 24.27
C ILE A 288 -5.75 -15.39 24.94
N TRP A 289 -4.50 -15.06 25.29
CA TRP A 289 -3.61 -15.99 25.98
C TRP A 289 -4.13 -16.37 27.38
N ASN A 290 -4.48 -15.37 28.19
CA ASN A 290 -4.97 -15.58 29.56
C ASN A 290 -6.31 -16.34 29.60
N ASP A 291 -7.13 -16.22 28.56
CA ASP A 291 -8.37 -16.99 28.40
C ASP A 291 -8.11 -18.44 27.91
N GLY A 292 -6.86 -18.84 27.70
CA GLY A 292 -6.48 -20.20 27.28
C GLY A 292 -6.73 -20.50 25.80
N ASN A 293 -6.91 -19.47 24.97
CA ASN A 293 -7.25 -19.62 23.55
C ASN A 293 -6.02 -19.53 22.61
N GLY A 294 -4.81 -19.53 23.16
CA GLY A 294 -3.56 -19.60 22.39
C GLY A 294 -3.20 -21.03 21.97
N ASN A 295 -2.55 -21.18 20.82
CA ASN A 295 -2.02 -22.46 20.35
C ASN A 295 -0.62 -22.70 20.94
N GLU A 296 -0.58 -23.10 22.22
CA GLU A 296 0.67 -23.37 22.94
C GLU A 296 1.52 -24.46 22.27
N GLU A 297 0.90 -25.52 21.74
CA GLU A 297 1.62 -26.59 21.04
C GLU A 297 2.36 -26.05 19.82
N PHE A 298 1.71 -25.22 19.01
CA PHE A 298 2.33 -24.58 17.85
C PHE A 298 3.52 -23.71 18.27
N LEU A 299 3.36 -22.89 19.30
CA LEU A 299 4.42 -22.01 19.79
C LEU A 299 5.62 -22.81 20.32
N ARG A 300 5.40 -23.84 21.13
CA ARG A 300 6.50 -24.67 21.66
C ARG A 300 7.24 -25.45 20.57
N ARG A 301 6.52 -25.87 19.53
CA ARG A 301 7.07 -26.71 18.47
C ARG A 301 7.77 -25.93 17.36
N TYR A 302 7.25 -24.75 17.01
CA TYR A 302 7.67 -24.00 15.82
C TYR A 302 8.22 -22.61 16.12
N CYS A 303 8.22 -22.17 17.38
CA CYS A 303 8.78 -20.88 17.79
C CYS A 303 9.91 -21.06 18.81
N ASN A 304 10.72 -20.01 18.94
CA ASN A 304 11.73 -19.86 19.98
C ASN A 304 11.28 -18.86 21.03
N ASN A 305 12.00 -18.81 22.16
CA ASN A 305 11.80 -17.85 23.25
C ASN A 305 10.36 -17.83 23.80
N PHE A 306 9.73 -19.01 23.83
CA PHE A 306 8.33 -19.14 24.23
C PHE A 306 8.12 -18.75 25.69
N GLU A 307 9.00 -19.17 26.59
CA GLU A 307 8.84 -18.88 28.02
C GLU A 307 9.01 -17.37 28.30
N GLU A 308 10.00 -16.71 27.68
CA GLU A 308 10.18 -15.26 27.82
C GLU A 308 9.00 -14.47 27.24
N TRP A 309 8.45 -14.92 26.11
CA TRP A 309 7.25 -14.32 25.53
C TRP A 309 6.03 -14.53 26.44
N LYS A 310 5.85 -15.73 26.98
CA LYS A 310 4.75 -16.08 27.88
C LYS A 310 4.78 -15.21 29.13
N GLU A 311 5.94 -15.07 29.78
CA GLU A 311 6.11 -14.21 30.95
C GLU A 311 5.77 -12.73 30.65
N ASP A 312 6.21 -12.17 29.52
CA ASP A 312 5.86 -10.79 29.11
C ASP A 312 4.35 -10.60 28.87
N ILE A 313 3.71 -11.60 28.27
CA ILE A 313 2.28 -11.56 27.95
C ILE A 313 1.42 -11.72 29.22
N GLU A 314 1.77 -12.64 30.12
CA GLU A 314 1.04 -12.85 31.38
C GLU A 314 1.21 -11.67 32.36
N ALA A 315 2.34 -10.98 32.32
CA ALA A 315 2.58 -9.76 33.12
C ALA A 315 1.91 -8.49 32.54
N THR A 316 1.18 -8.59 31.44
CA THR A 316 0.59 -7.44 30.75
C THR A 316 -0.60 -6.84 31.51
N ASP A 317 -0.53 -5.55 31.81
CA ASP A 317 -1.66 -4.74 32.32
C ASP A 317 -2.61 -4.39 31.16
N ILE A 318 -3.62 -5.23 30.96
CA ILE A 318 -4.59 -5.12 29.85
C ILE A 318 -5.38 -3.82 29.95
N GLU A 319 -5.88 -3.47 31.13
CA GLU A 319 -6.63 -2.24 31.39
C GLU A 319 -5.89 -0.99 30.92
N LYS A 320 -4.62 -0.86 31.33
CA LYS A 320 -3.78 0.28 30.97
C LYS A 320 -3.52 0.35 29.47
N LEU A 321 -3.30 -0.79 28.81
CA LEU A 321 -3.07 -0.81 27.36
C LEU A 321 -4.32 -0.45 26.57
N ILE A 322 -5.51 -0.84 27.03
CA ILE A 322 -6.78 -0.46 26.40
C ILE A 322 -7.06 1.04 26.57
N GLU A 323 -6.79 1.61 27.74
CA GLU A 323 -6.86 3.06 27.95
C GLU A 323 -5.91 3.80 27.00
N GLN A 324 -4.66 3.36 26.87
CA GLN A 324 -3.69 3.94 25.93
C GLN A 324 -4.14 3.83 24.47
N ALA A 325 -4.72 2.68 24.11
CA ALA A 325 -5.27 2.45 22.78
C ALA A 325 -6.46 3.37 22.47
N GLY A 326 -7.13 3.93 23.48
CA GLY A 326 -8.33 4.74 23.31
C GLY A 326 -9.58 3.93 22.99
N LEU A 327 -9.61 2.65 23.40
CA LEU A 327 -10.73 1.75 23.19
C LEU A 327 -11.36 1.35 24.53
N SER A 328 -12.56 0.79 24.46
CA SER A 328 -13.28 0.24 25.60
C SER A 328 -12.94 -1.24 25.82
N LYS A 329 -13.25 -1.75 27.02
CA LYS A 329 -13.20 -3.19 27.30
C LYS A 329 -14.14 -3.99 26.39
N ASP A 330 -15.34 -3.47 26.13
CA ASP A 330 -16.30 -4.12 25.24
C ASP A 330 -15.76 -4.27 23.81
N GLU A 331 -15.06 -3.26 23.29
CA GLU A 331 -14.38 -3.34 21.99
C GLU A 331 -13.26 -4.38 21.99
N LEU A 332 -12.49 -4.50 23.08
CA LEU A 332 -11.51 -5.58 23.24
C LEU A 332 -12.19 -6.96 23.17
N GLU A 333 -13.27 -7.17 23.92
CA GLU A 333 -13.99 -8.44 23.93
C GLU A 333 -14.54 -8.80 22.54
N ILE A 334 -15.16 -7.84 21.85
CA ILE A 334 -15.68 -8.05 20.50
C ILE A 334 -14.54 -8.47 19.56
N PHE A 335 -13.39 -7.78 19.62
CA PHE A 335 -12.25 -8.10 18.76
C PHE A 335 -11.67 -9.49 19.06
N CYS A 336 -11.46 -9.83 20.33
CA CYS A 336 -10.98 -11.14 20.76
C CYS A 336 -11.93 -12.26 20.32
N ASN A 337 -13.24 -12.06 20.48
CA ASN A 337 -14.25 -13.04 20.07
C ASN A 337 -14.18 -13.35 18.57
N TYR A 338 -13.98 -12.35 17.72
CA TYR A 338 -13.76 -12.61 16.29
C TYR A 338 -12.50 -13.43 16.02
N LEU A 339 -11.39 -13.13 16.69
CA LEU A 339 -10.13 -13.86 16.48
C LEU A 339 -10.20 -15.31 16.97
N VAL A 340 -10.85 -15.57 18.11
CA VAL A 340 -10.95 -16.92 18.68
C VAL A 340 -11.92 -17.81 17.91
N THR A 341 -12.96 -17.22 17.30
CA THR A 341 -13.99 -17.98 16.56
C THR A 341 -13.66 -18.21 15.08
N ALA A 342 -12.75 -17.42 14.51
CA ALA A 342 -12.36 -17.52 13.11
C ALA A 342 -11.38 -18.69 12.89
N GLU A 343 -11.57 -19.46 11.82
CA GLU A 343 -10.66 -20.55 11.49
C GLU A 343 -9.48 -20.07 10.64
N ASN A 344 -9.68 -19.08 9.77
CA ASN A 344 -8.69 -18.65 8.78
C ASN A 344 -8.56 -17.12 8.73
N ILE A 345 -7.56 -16.62 9.45
CA ILE A 345 -7.37 -15.19 9.71
C ILE A 345 -6.23 -14.63 8.88
N ILE A 346 -6.51 -13.55 8.15
CA ILE A 346 -5.50 -12.75 7.47
C ILE A 346 -5.37 -11.39 8.17
N PHE A 347 -4.19 -11.11 8.69
CA PHE A 347 -3.82 -9.77 9.13
C PHE A 347 -3.17 -9.01 7.98
N THR A 348 -3.66 -7.82 7.67
CA THR A 348 -3.13 -7.03 6.57
C THR A 348 -2.97 -5.56 6.90
N TRP A 349 -1.87 -4.98 6.41
CA TRP A 349 -1.51 -3.60 6.71
C TRP A 349 -0.80 -2.86 5.59
N ALA A 350 -0.70 -1.55 5.75
CA ALA A 350 0.05 -0.65 4.88
C ALA A 350 0.90 0.32 5.75
N MET A 351 1.03 1.57 5.30
CA MET A 351 1.90 2.57 5.92
C MET A 351 1.46 3.06 7.31
N GLY A 352 0.21 2.80 7.72
CA GLY A 352 -0.29 3.24 9.04
C GLY A 352 0.49 2.64 10.20
N LEU A 353 1.05 1.43 10.03
CA LEU A 353 1.88 0.79 11.06
C LEU A 353 3.38 1.00 10.87
N THR A 354 3.84 1.33 9.66
CA THR A 354 5.26 1.31 9.35
C THR A 354 5.94 2.66 9.56
N HIS A 355 5.18 3.76 9.55
CA HIS A 355 5.74 5.13 9.67
C HIS A 355 5.75 5.69 11.10
N GLN A 356 5.23 4.94 12.07
CA GLN A 356 5.27 5.31 13.47
C GLN A 356 6.60 4.94 14.12
N VAL A 357 6.97 5.65 15.19
CA VAL A 357 8.20 5.43 15.97
C VAL A 357 8.34 3.98 16.44
N HIS A 358 7.23 3.31 16.74
CA HIS A 358 7.20 1.93 17.23
C HIS A 358 6.87 0.88 16.16
N GLY A 359 6.93 1.23 14.87
CA GLY A 359 6.39 0.38 13.79
C GLY A 359 6.96 -1.04 13.76
N VAL A 360 8.28 -1.19 13.99
CA VAL A 360 8.93 -2.51 14.08
C VAL A 360 8.33 -3.33 15.23
N ARG A 361 8.18 -2.74 16.41
CA ARG A 361 7.63 -3.42 17.60
C ARG A 361 6.18 -3.81 17.40
N THR A 362 5.38 -2.91 16.82
CA THR A 362 3.96 -3.20 16.54
C THR A 362 3.80 -4.36 15.57
N ILE A 363 4.62 -4.43 14.52
CA ILE A 363 4.55 -5.53 13.55
C ILE A 363 5.04 -6.84 14.17
N ARG A 364 6.02 -6.81 15.09
CA ARG A 364 6.41 -8.01 15.86
C ARG A 364 5.27 -8.50 16.74
N ILE A 365 4.58 -7.62 17.47
CA ILE A 365 3.41 -8.00 18.27
C ILE A 365 2.32 -8.60 17.37
N LEU A 366 2.03 -7.99 16.22
CA LEU A 366 1.09 -8.53 15.24
C LEU A 366 1.51 -9.93 14.72
N SER A 367 2.80 -10.11 14.48
CA SER A 367 3.37 -11.38 14.02
C SER A 367 3.27 -12.45 15.09
N ASN A 368 3.58 -12.11 16.35
CA ASN A 368 3.45 -12.99 17.49
C ASN A 368 1.99 -13.36 17.76
N LEU A 369 1.05 -12.42 17.63
CA LEU A 369 -0.40 -12.70 17.68
C LEU A 369 -0.79 -13.72 16.61
N SER A 370 -0.32 -13.53 15.37
CA SER A 370 -0.59 -14.46 14.28
C SER A 370 0.01 -15.86 14.51
N LEU A 371 1.21 -15.94 15.09
CA LEU A 371 1.86 -17.19 15.49
C LEU A 371 1.13 -17.88 16.65
N MET A 372 0.75 -17.13 17.69
CA MET A 372 -0.01 -17.62 18.85
C MET A 372 -1.35 -18.20 18.43
N LEU A 373 -2.01 -17.63 17.42
CA LEU A 373 -3.26 -18.16 16.86
C LEU A 373 -3.03 -19.34 15.88
N GLY A 374 -1.78 -19.71 15.57
CA GLY A 374 -1.47 -20.77 14.59
C GLY A 374 -1.86 -20.41 13.15
N MET A 375 -1.83 -19.12 12.80
CA MET A 375 -2.31 -18.61 11.50
C MET A 375 -1.22 -18.56 10.42
N VAL A 376 0.01 -18.98 10.72
CA VAL A 376 1.14 -18.99 9.77
C VAL A 376 1.42 -20.41 9.28
N GLY A 377 1.64 -20.57 7.97
CA GLY A 377 1.87 -21.89 7.34
C GLY A 377 0.57 -22.66 7.02
N LYS A 378 -0.58 -21.98 7.08
CA LYS A 378 -1.91 -22.56 6.85
C LYS A 378 -2.60 -21.85 5.66
N PRO A 379 -3.23 -22.58 4.71
CA PRO A 379 -4.01 -21.96 3.64
C PRO A 379 -5.09 -21.03 4.19
N GLY A 380 -5.31 -19.89 3.53
CA GLY A 380 -6.31 -18.91 3.96
C GLY A 380 -5.93 -18.04 5.16
N SER A 381 -4.71 -18.18 5.70
CA SER A 381 -4.29 -17.51 6.93
C SER A 381 -2.90 -16.89 6.81
N GLY A 382 -2.64 -15.85 7.60
CA GLY A 382 -1.30 -15.29 7.80
C GLY A 382 -1.22 -13.77 7.62
N LEU A 383 -0.06 -13.31 7.16
CA LEU A 383 0.31 -11.90 7.10
C LEU A 383 0.41 -11.42 5.64
N LEU A 384 -0.45 -10.47 5.28
CA LEU A 384 -0.50 -9.87 3.94
C LEU A 384 -0.10 -8.39 3.98
N ILE A 385 0.99 -8.02 3.33
CA ILE A 385 1.48 -6.63 3.32
C ILE A 385 1.01 -5.94 2.03
N PHE A 386 0.42 -4.75 2.13
CA PHE A 386 0.12 -3.91 0.97
C PHE A 386 1.36 -3.18 0.45
N GLN A 387 2.35 -3.94 0.02
CA GLN A 387 3.60 -3.44 -0.53
C GLN A 387 3.87 -4.05 -1.91
N TYR A 388 3.90 -5.38 -1.98
CA TYR A 388 4.08 -6.19 -3.18
C TYR A 388 3.50 -7.59 -2.89
N LEU A 389 2.69 -8.11 -3.81
CA LEU A 389 2.46 -9.56 -3.97
C LEU A 389 3.18 -10.04 -5.22
#